data_AF-A0A9D7Y727-F1
#
_entry.id   AF-A0A9D7Y727-F1
#
_cell.length_a   1.000
_cell.length_b   1.000
_cell.length_c   1.000
_cell.angle_alpha   90.00
_cell.angle_beta   90.00
_cell.angle_gamma   90.00
#
_symmetry.space_group_name_H-M   'P 1'
#
loop_
_entity.id
_entity.type
_entity.pdbx_description
1 polymer ?
#
loop_
_entity_poly.entity_id
_entity_poly.type
_entity_poly.pdbx_seq_one_letter_code
_entity_poly.pdbx_strand_id
1 'polypeptide(L)'
;MLVNNIYGIEIASGLQLFDLLANSEFAGFIKLYVGVNHLVIFIICPLVFVYFFYKNKFWEYLSLRYVKPIFIILFFLVLMSLYPLMAYFTFLLSKIDLPDFLSGFDKDAIDTLTKLLAMDSLSDLVVNIIIIGILPGIGEEILFRGILQKEIYMRWRNHHAAIWVAAFLFSACISKL
;
A
#
# COMPACT_ATOMS: atom_id res chain seq x y z
N MET A 1 -20.10 8.78 -7.41
CA MET A 1 -21.27 9.57 -7.87
C MET A 1 -20.91 11.02 -8.25
N LEU A 2 -20.03 11.72 -7.52
CA LEU A 2 -19.61 13.10 -7.88
C LEU A 2 -18.72 13.22 -9.13
N VAL A 3 -17.94 12.19 -9.47
CA VAL A 3 -17.05 12.18 -10.67
C VAL A 3 -17.83 12.03 -11.97
N ASN A 4 -18.94 11.28 -11.94
CA ASN A 4 -19.75 10.99 -13.14
C ASN A 4 -20.41 12.26 -13.71
N ASN A 5 -20.75 13.22 -12.85
CA ASN A 5 -21.53 14.40 -13.25
C ASN A 5 -20.68 15.55 -13.83
N ILE A 6 -19.35 15.47 -13.75
CA ILE A 6 -18.44 16.51 -14.26
C ILE A 6 -17.69 16.04 -15.52
N TYR A 7 -17.39 14.74 -15.64
CA TYR A 7 -16.56 14.21 -16.73
C TYR A 7 -17.15 13.02 -17.50
N GLY A 8 -18.32 12.50 -17.13
CA GLY A 8 -19.00 11.42 -17.86
C GLY A 8 -18.30 10.05 -17.82
N ILE A 9 -17.42 9.84 -16.84
CA ILE A 9 -16.66 8.60 -16.69
C ILE A 9 -17.24 7.77 -15.54
N GLU A 10 -17.81 6.62 -15.87
CA GLU A 10 -18.12 5.56 -14.90
C GLU A 10 -16.86 4.80 -14.54
N ILE A 11 -16.25 5.13 -13.39
CA ILE A 11 -15.17 4.33 -12.80
C ILE A 11 -15.83 3.10 -12.16
N ALA A 12 -16.12 2.07 -12.96
CA ALA A 12 -16.76 0.84 -12.51
C ALA A 12 -15.74 -0.26 -12.13
N SER A 13 -14.48 -0.13 -12.53
CA SER A 13 -13.43 -1.10 -12.24
C SER A 13 -12.06 -0.41 -12.07
N GLY A 14 -11.17 -0.99 -11.24
CA GLY A 14 -9.78 -0.53 -11.11
C GLY A 14 -9.08 -0.46 -12.47
N LEU A 15 -9.37 -1.41 -13.36
CA LEU A 15 -8.85 -1.48 -14.74
C LEU A 15 -9.12 -0.20 -15.57
N GLN A 16 -10.33 0.37 -15.49
CA GLN A 16 -10.68 1.61 -16.21
C GLN A 16 -10.00 2.86 -15.62
N LEU A 17 -9.67 2.85 -14.33
CA LEU A 17 -8.91 3.93 -13.69
C LEU A 17 -7.48 4.00 -14.26
N PHE A 18 -6.92 2.85 -14.64
CA PHE A 18 -5.55 2.72 -15.15
C PHE A 18 -5.42 3.14 -16.63
N ASP A 19 -6.42 2.87 -17.47
CA ASP A 19 -6.46 3.40 -18.85
C ASP A 19 -6.60 4.93 -18.89
N LEU A 20 -7.27 5.51 -17.89
CA LEU A 20 -7.41 6.95 -17.77
C LEU A 20 -6.16 7.64 -17.18
N LEU A 21 -5.36 6.92 -16.39
CA LEU A 21 -4.04 7.39 -15.92
C LEU A 21 -3.03 7.54 -17.07
N ALA A 22 -3.20 6.78 -18.15
CA ALA A 22 -2.36 6.86 -19.35
C ALA A 22 -2.65 8.12 -20.20
N ASN A 23 -3.78 8.80 -19.97
CA ASN A 23 -4.09 10.08 -20.60
C ASN A 23 -3.56 11.24 -19.74
N SER A 24 -2.63 12.02 -20.30
CA SER A 24 -1.93 13.13 -19.62
C SER A 24 -2.86 14.21 -19.06
N GLU A 25 -4.05 14.36 -19.62
CA GLU A 25 -5.04 15.36 -19.20
C GLU A 25 -5.70 15.03 -17.83
N PHE A 26 -5.79 13.75 -17.47
CA PHE A 26 -6.48 13.29 -16.24
C PHE A 26 -5.54 12.69 -15.18
N ALA A 27 -4.27 12.47 -15.51
CA ALA A 27 -3.30 11.81 -14.63
C ALA A 27 -3.19 12.46 -13.25
N GLY A 28 -3.16 13.80 -13.16
CA GLY A 28 -3.09 14.52 -11.89
C GLY A 28 -4.34 14.33 -11.01
N PHE A 29 -5.53 14.38 -11.61
CA PHE A 29 -6.80 14.15 -10.92
C PHE A 29 -6.91 12.72 -10.40
N ILE A 30 -6.47 11.73 -11.19
CA ILE A 30 -6.52 10.33 -10.77
C ILE A 30 -5.50 10.03 -9.68
N LYS A 31 -4.26 10.54 -9.78
CA LYS A 31 -3.28 10.43 -8.68
C LYS A 31 -3.85 10.98 -7.37
N LEU A 32 -4.54 12.13 -7.43
CA LEU A 32 -5.19 12.72 -6.27
C LEU A 32 -6.36 11.86 -5.76
N TYR A 33 -7.19 11.31 -6.64
CA TYR A 33 -8.28 10.40 -6.27
C TYR A 33 -7.76 9.13 -5.58
N VAL A 34 -6.73 8.49 -6.15
CA VAL A 34 -6.07 7.30 -5.59
C VAL A 34 -5.47 7.62 -4.22
N GLY A 35 -4.78 8.76 -4.11
CA GLY A 35 -4.20 9.22 -2.85
C GLY A 35 -5.25 9.47 -1.77
N VAL A 36 -6.34 10.16 -2.09
CA VAL A 36 -7.46 10.39 -1.16
C VAL A 36 -8.11 9.07 -0.75
N ASN A 37 -8.32 8.16 -1.69
CA ASN A 37 -8.89 6.84 -1.40
C ASN A 37 -8.02 6.07 -0.39
N HIS A 38 -6.71 5.99 -0.63
CA HIS A 38 -5.78 5.36 0.30
C HIS A 38 -5.78 6.03 1.67
N LEU A 39 -5.79 7.37 1.71
CA LEU A 39 -5.84 8.13 2.95
C LEU A 39 -7.10 7.80 3.76
N VAL A 40 -8.26 7.73 3.10
CA VAL A 40 -9.52 7.41 3.78
C VAL A 40 -9.52 5.98 4.30
N ILE A 41 -9.20 5.00 3.46
CA ILE A 41 -9.30 3.58 3.81
C ILE A 41 -8.23 3.15 4.81
N PHE A 42 -6.98 3.54 4.59
CA PHE A 42 -5.84 3.03 5.37
C PHE A 42 -5.41 3.96 6.52
N ILE A 43 -5.86 5.21 6.55
CA ILE A 43 -5.53 6.13 7.66
C ILE A 43 -6.78 6.53 8.43
N ILE A 44 -7.76 7.18 7.78
CA ILE A 44 -8.90 7.75 8.51
C ILE A 44 -9.78 6.66 9.14
N CYS A 45 -10.22 5.66 8.37
CA CYS A 45 -11.04 4.57 8.87
C CYS A 45 -10.41 3.85 10.09
N PRO A 46 -9.14 3.40 10.03
CA PRO A 46 -8.51 2.77 11.19
C PRO A 46 -8.35 3.71 12.39
N LEU A 47 -8.04 5.01 12.17
CA LEU A 47 -7.96 5.98 13.26
C LEU A 47 -9.32 6.21 13.93
N VAL A 48 -10.40 6.29 13.14
CA VAL A 48 -11.78 6.39 13.66
C VAL A 48 -12.16 5.14 14.45
N PHE A 49 -11.78 3.95 13.96
CA PHE A 49 -11.99 2.69 14.68
C PHE A 49 -11.31 2.73 16.05
N VAL A 50 -10.02 3.09 16.12
CA VAL A 50 -9.30 3.19 17.40
C VAL A 50 -9.91 4.25 18.31
N TYR A 51 -10.28 5.41 17.76
CA TYR A 51 -10.91 6.48 18.52
C TYR A 51 -12.24 6.03 19.15
N PHE A 52 -13.10 5.33 18.40
CA PHE A 52 -14.42 4.93 18.88
C PHE A 52 -14.35 3.78 19.91
N PHE A 53 -13.51 2.77 19.67
CA PHE A 53 -13.41 1.59 20.52
C PHE A 53 -12.45 1.76 21.71
N TYR A 54 -11.38 2.55 21.56
CA TYR A 54 -10.32 2.69 22.54
C TYR A 54 -10.18 4.09 23.16
N LYS A 55 -10.99 5.07 22.74
CA LYS A 55 -11.19 6.42 23.34
C LYS A 55 -9.96 7.00 24.06
N ASN A 56 -9.88 6.83 25.39
CA ASN A 56 -8.86 7.45 26.25
C ASN A 56 -7.48 6.76 26.20
N LYS A 57 -7.36 5.60 25.54
CA LYS A 57 -6.10 4.87 25.37
C LYS A 57 -5.57 4.93 23.94
N PHE A 58 -6.03 5.88 23.12
CA PHE A 58 -5.61 6.01 21.71
C PHE A 58 -4.09 5.90 21.51
N TRP A 59 -3.29 6.69 22.25
CA TRP A 59 -1.83 6.72 22.15
C TRP A 59 -1.15 5.47 22.75
N GLU A 60 -1.73 4.91 23.81
CA GLU A 60 -1.25 3.68 24.45
C GLU A 60 -1.54 2.45 23.57
N TYR A 61 -2.66 2.49 22.85
CA TYR A 61 -3.09 1.47 21.92
C TYR A 61 -2.25 1.44 20.66
N LEU A 62 -1.93 2.58 20.07
CA LEU A 62 -1.05 2.63 18.90
C LEU A 62 0.42 2.32 19.25
N SER A 63 0.74 2.19 20.55
CA SER A 63 2.08 1.83 21.03
C SER A 63 3.19 2.67 20.39
N LEU A 64 2.96 3.98 20.22
CA LEU A 64 3.97 4.95 19.80
C LEU A 64 4.99 5.12 20.93
N ARG A 65 5.80 4.08 21.10
CA ARG A 65 6.79 3.97 22.17
C ARG A 65 8.13 4.48 21.66
N TYR A 66 8.94 4.94 22.60
CA TYR A 66 10.33 5.30 22.34
C TYR A 66 11.07 4.13 21.66
N VAL A 67 11.46 4.33 20.41
CA VAL A 67 12.31 3.39 19.67
C VAL A 67 13.75 3.58 20.12
N LYS A 68 14.40 2.49 20.57
CA LYS A 68 15.83 2.55 20.90
C LYS A 68 16.64 2.87 19.64
N PRO A 69 17.67 3.73 19.71
CA PRO A 69 18.47 4.12 18.53
C PRO A 69 19.07 2.93 17.76
N ILE A 70 19.41 1.85 18.47
CA ILE A 70 19.92 0.62 17.86
C ILE A 70 18.93 0.00 16.85
N PHE A 71 17.62 0.13 17.08
CA PHE A 71 16.61 -0.38 16.16
C PHE A 71 16.52 0.45 14.88
N ILE A 72 16.86 1.74 14.92
CA ILE A 72 16.92 2.59 13.72
C ILE A 72 18.09 2.14 12.82
N ILE A 73 19.26 1.93 13.41
CA ILE A 73 20.43 1.43 12.69
C ILE A 73 20.15 0.03 12.11
N LEU A 74 19.57 -0.86 12.93
CA LEU A 74 19.19 -2.20 12.48
C LEU A 74 18.15 -2.16 11.36
N PHE A 75 17.16 -1.26 11.43
CA PHE A 75 16.17 -1.06 10.38
C PHE A 75 16.83 -0.71 9.04
N PHE A 76 17.75 0.27 9.02
CA PHE A 76 18.49 0.63 7.81
C PHE A 76 19.33 -0.53 7.28
N LEU A 77 20.00 -1.28 8.15
CA LEU A 77 20.84 -2.41 7.76
C LEU A 77 20.01 -3.56 7.16
N VAL A 78 18.84 -3.83 7.75
CA VAL A 78 17.87 -4.80 7.22
C VAL A 78 17.33 -4.33 5.87
N LEU A 79 16.96 -3.06 5.71
CA LEU A 79 16.52 -2.53 4.42
C LEU A 79 17.59 -2.69 3.32
N MET A 80 18.86 -2.35 3.62
CA MET A 80 19.95 -2.53 2.67
C MET A 80 20.17 -4.02 2.32
N SER A 81 19.97 -4.93 3.26
CA SER A 81 20.08 -6.38 3.01
C SER A 81 18.88 -6.97 2.26
N LEU A 82 17.69 -6.40 2.42
CA LEU A 82 16.47 -6.86 1.75
C LEU A 82 16.45 -6.47 0.27
N TYR A 83 17.05 -5.34 -0.10
CA TYR A 83 17.11 -4.89 -1.49
C TYR A 83 17.77 -5.90 -2.46
N PRO A 84 19.00 -6.42 -2.23
CA PRO A 84 19.59 -7.43 -3.10
C PRO A 84 18.83 -8.76 -3.05
N LEU A 85 18.19 -9.08 -1.92
CA LEU A 85 17.36 -10.28 -1.79
C LEU A 85 16.12 -10.19 -2.68
N MET A 86 15.45 -9.03 -2.70
CA MET A 86 14.34 -8.77 -3.61
C MET A 86 14.78 -8.91 -5.06
N ALA A 87 15.90 -8.29 -5.45
CA ALA A 87 16.43 -8.42 -6.81
C ALA A 87 16.73 -9.87 -7.21
N TYR A 88 17.25 -10.67 -6.27
CA TYR A 88 17.48 -12.10 -6.47
C TYR A 88 16.18 -12.89 -6.67
N PHE A 89 15.15 -12.63 -5.86
CA PHE A 89 13.83 -13.26 -6.04
C PHE A 89 13.16 -12.86 -7.35
N THR A 90 13.25 -11.60 -7.76
CA THR A 90 12.73 -11.14 -9.06
C THR A 90 13.43 -11.87 -10.21
N PHE A 91 14.75 -12.02 -10.15
CA PHE A 91 15.51 -12.77 -11.15
C PHE A 91 15.17 -14.27 -11.17
N LEU A 92 14.90 -14.86 -10.00
CA LEU A 92 14.46 -16.25 -9.92
C LEU A 92 13.05 -16.43 -10.50
N LEU A 93 12.15 -15.49 -10.19
CA LEU A 93 10.78 -15.47 -10.69
C LEU A 93 10.76 -15.31 -12.22
N SER A 94 11.60 -14.43 -12.78
CA SER A 94 11.68 -14.22 -14.23
C SER A 94 12.22 -15.42 -15.03
N LYS A 95 12.74 -16.45 -14.35
CA LYS A 95 13.21 -17.69 -14.97
C LYS A 95 12.19 -18.82 -14.92
N ILE A 96 11.12 -18.64 -14.15
CA ILE A 96 10.01 -19.58 -14.15
C ILE A 96 9.17 -19.23 -15.38
N ASP A 97 8.99 -20.17 -16.30
CA ASP A 97 8.01 -20.01 -17.37
C ASP A 97 6.62 -20.17 -16.74
N LEU A 98 5.96 -19.05 -16.45
CA LEU A 98 4.61 -19.06 -15.90
C LEU A 98 3.62 -19.62 -16.95
N PRO A 99 2.69 -20.49 -16.55
CA PRO A 99 1.65 -20.99 -17.46
C PRO A 99 0.79 -19.83 -17.99
N ASP A 100 0.25 -19.97 -19.20
CA ASP A 100 -0.43 -18.89 -19.97
C ASP A 100 -1.56 -18.17 -19.22
N PHE A 101 -2.16 -18.79 -18.19
CA PHE A 101 -3.17 -18.16 -17.34
C PHE A 101 -2.60 -17.09 -16.39
N LEU A 102 -1.30 -17.14 -16.09
CA LEU A 102 -0.60 -16.17 -15.22
C LEU A 102 0.25 -15.16 -16.00
N SER A 103 0.56 -15.41 -17.28
CA SER A 103 1.41 -14.53 -18.09
C SER A 103 0.80 -13.15 -18.39
N GLY A 104 -0.52 -13.00 -18.26
CA GLY A 104 -1.21 -11.70 -18.38
C GLY A 104 -0.97 -10.78 -17.17
N PHE A 105 -0.75 -11.34 -15.98
CA PHE A 105 -0.55 -10.56 -14.76
C PHE A 105 0.80 -9.82 -14.73
N ASP A 106 1.86 -10.41 -15.30
CA ASP A 106 3.19 -9.80 -15.25
C ASP A 106 3.30 -8.58 -16.19
N LYS A 107 2.75 -8.65 -17.40
CA LYS A 107 2.95 -7.57 -18.39
C LYS A 107 2.11 -6.33 -18.07
N ASP A 108 0.84 -6.52 -17.74
CA ASP A 108 -0.07 -5.40 -17.50
C ASP A 108 0.26 -4.69 -16.19
N ALA A 109 0.62 -5.45 -15.13
CA ALA A 109 1.01 -4.85 -13.85
C ALA A 109 2.35 -4.08 -13.95
N ILE A 110 3.34 -4.61 -14.68
CA ILE A 110 4.65 -3.96 -14.83
C ILE A 110 4.53 -2.69 -15.69
N ASP A 111 3.79 -2.73 -16.80
CA ASP A 111 3.58 -1.55 -17.65
C ASP A 111 2.79 -0.46 -16.91
N THR A 112 1.80 -0.87 -16.10
CA THR A 112 1.02 0.04 -15.24
C THR A 112 1.90 0.72 -14.18
N LEU A 113 2.71 -0.05 -13.46
CA LEU A 113 3.63 0.50 -12.47
C LEU A 113 4.64 1.45 -13.11
N THR A 114 5.14 1.11 -14.30
CA THR A 114 6.11 1.93 -15.05
C THR A 114 5.50 3.27 -15.47
N LYS A 115 4.24 3.29 -15.96
CA LYS A 115 3.54 4.54 -16.29
C LYS A 115 3.18 5.36 -15.06
N LEU A 116 2.80 4.72 -13.97
CA LEU A 116 2.45 5.39 -12.72
C LEU A 116 3.68 6.03 -12.04
N LEU A 117 4.84 5.39 -12.20
CA LEU A 117 6.15 5.86 -11.72
C LEU A 117 6.91 6.68 -12.76
N ALA A 118 6.35 6.91 -13.96
CA ALA A 118 6.96 7.78 -14.95
C ALA A 118 7.06 9.20 -14.39
N MET A 119 8.25 9.79 -14.52
CA MET A 119 8.58 11.11 -14.00
C MET A 119 9.19 11.93 -15.13
N ASP A 120 8.49 12.97 -15.54
CA ASP A 120 8.98 13.94 -16.53
C ASP A 120 9.71 15.12 -15.86
N SER A 121 9.53 15.30 -14.54
CA SER A 121 10.10 16.41 -13.78
C SER A 121 10.51 16.06 -12.34
N LEU A 122 11.41 16.86 -11.75
CA LEU A 122 11.84 16.72 -10.36
C LEU A 122 10.70 16.93 -9.35
N SER A 123 9.68 17.71 -9.73
CA SER A 123 8.46 17.89 -8.94
C SER A 123 7.61 16.62 -8.89
N ASP A 124 7.54 15.86 -9.98
CA ASP A 124 6.78 14.60 -10.03
C ASP A 124 7.38 13.54 -9.12
N LEU A 125 8.71 13.54 -8.94
CA LEU A 125 9.39 12.68 -7.97
C LEU A 125 8.89 12.91 -6.55
N VAL A 126 8.83 14.17 -6.11
CA VAL A 126 8.37 14.52 -4.75
C VAL A 126 6.92 14.13 -4.55
N VAL A 127 6.06 14.42 -5.54
CA VAL A 127 4.64 14.08 -5.48
C VAL A 127 4.44 12.57 -5.44
N ASN A 128 5.11 11.81 -6.29
CA ASN A 128 5.01 10.36 -6.31
C ASN A 128 5.53 9.73 -5.01
N ILE A 129 6.65 10.21 -4.45
CA ILE A 129 7.15 9.72 -3.15
C ILE A 129 6.10 9.94 -2.05
N ILE A 130 5.46 11.11 -2.00
CA ILE A 130 4.49 11.41 -0.96
C ILE A 130 3.20 10.60 -1.16
N ILE A 131 2.62 10.63 -2.36
CA ILE A 131 1.28 10.09 -2.63
C ILE A 131 1.30 8.57 -2.80
N ILE A 132 2.32 8.01 -3.44
CA ILE A 132 2.40 6.58 -3.78
C ILE A 132 3.32 5.83 -2.80
N GLY A 133 4.35 6.49 -2.26
CA GLY A 133 5.28 5.86 -1.32
C GLY A 133 4.87 6.00 0.15
N ILE A 134 4.91 7.24 0.66
CA ILE A 134 4.79 7.54 2.09
C ILE A 134 3.36 7.34 2.57
N LEU A 135 2.38 7.90 1.86
CA LEU A 135 0.99 7.89 2.30
C LEU A 135 0.42 6.46 2.41
N PRO A 136 0.58 5.57 1.40
CA PRO A 136 0.15 4.17 1.52
C PRO A 136 0.96 3.43 2.58
N GLY A 137 2.29 3.62 2.62
CA GLY A 137 3.16 2.95 3.59
C GLY A 137 2.78 3.25 5.06
N ILE A 138 2.46 4.51 5.38
CA ILE A 138 1.98 4.87 6.73
C ILE A 138 0.62 4.24 7.01
N GLY A 139 -0.32 4.32 6.06
CA GLY A 139 -1.66 3.76 6.25
C GLY A 139 -1.64 2.25 6.46
N GLU A 140 -0.87 1.53 5.66
CA GLU A 140 -0.70 0.09 5.77
C GLU A 140 -0.11 -0.32 7.11
N GLU A 141 0.92 0.37 7.58
CA GLU A 141 1.53 0.12 8.90
C GLU A 141 0.52 0.30 10.03
N ILE A 142 -0.29 1.38 9.98
CA ILE A 142 -1.32 1.66 11.00
C ILE A 142 -2.41 0.57 10.97
N LEU A 143 -2.97 0.26 9.80
CA LEU A 143 -4.08 -0.68 9.68
C LEU A 143 -3.66 -2.11 10.00
N PHE A 144 -2.63 -2.61 9.32
CA PHE A 144 -2.29 -4.03 9.38
C PHE A 144 -1.47 -4.39 10.62
N ARG A 145 -0.43 -3.63 10.92
CA ARG A 145 0.45 -3.94 12.07
C ARG A 145 -0.03 -3.28 13.35
N GLY A 146 -0.52 -2.05 13.28
CA GLY A 146 -1.03 -1.31 14.43
C GLY A 146 -2.36 -1.86 14.99
N ILE A 147 -3.30 -2.22 14.11
CA ILE A 147 -4.65 -2.65 14.52
C ILE A 147 -4.86 -4.14 14.28
N LEU A 148 -4.82 -4.60 13.02
CA LEU A 148 -5.28 -5.95 12.67
C LEU A 148 -4.42 -7.05 13.32
N GLN A 149 -3.11 -7.02 13.15
CA GLN A 149 -2.19 -7.99 13.74
C GLN A 149 -2.29 -7.97 15.26
N LYS A 150 -2.43 -6.77 15.86
CA LYS A 150 -2.57 -6.61 17.30
C LYS A 150 -3.88 -7.20 17.82
N GLU A 151 -5.00 -6.94 17.16
CA GLU A 151 -6.31 -7.50 17.51
C GLU A 151 -6.33 -9.03 17.43
N ILE A 152 -5.78 -9.58 16.34
CA ILE A 152 -5.65 -11.03 16.18
C ILE A 152 -4.78 -11.62 17.29
N TYR A 153 -3.66 -10.96 17.61
CA TYR A 153 -2.79 -11.38 18.70
C TYR A 153 -3.50 -11.31 20.07
N MET A 154 -4.24 -10.25 20.37
CA MET A 154 -4.99 -10.12 21.62
C MET A 154 -6.04 -11.23 21.76
N ARG A 155 -6.67 -11.65 20.65
CA ARG A 155 -7.68 -12.70 20.65
C ARG A 155 -7.10 -14.11 20.72
N TRP A 156 -6.09 -14.42 19.92
CA TRP A 156 -5.53 -15.78 19.76
C TRP A 156 -4.31 -16.04 20.65
N ARG A 157 -3.70 -14.98 21.21
CA ARG A 157 -2.49 -15.03 22.04
C ARG A 157 -1.30 -15.75 21.38
N ASN A 158 -1.30 -15.82 20.05
CA ASN A 158 -0.26 -16.47 19.24
C ASN A 158 0.31 -15.48 18.23
N HIS A 159 1.59 -15.11 18.40
CA HIS A 159 2.28 -14.15 17.54
C HIS A 159 2.43 -14.65 16.11
N HIS A 160 2.73 -15.95 15.91
CA HIS A 160 2.92 -16.50 14.57
C HIS A 160 1.60 -16.47 13.80
N ALA A 161 0.52 -16.94 14.41
CA ALA A 161 -0.80 -16.94 13.75
C ALA A 161 -1.26 -15.52 13.39
N ALA A 162 -1.01 -14.53 14.26
CA ALA A 162 -1.31 -13.14 13.97
C ALA A 162 -0.53 -12.60 12.75
N ILE A 163 0.76 -12.94 12.63
CA ILE A 163 1.59 -12.52 11.50
C ILE A 163 1.10 -13.16 10.20
N TRP A 164 0.86 -14.48 10.19
CA TRP A 164 0.42 -15.19 8.98
C TRP A 164 -0.92 -14.69 8.47
N VAL A 165 -1.89 -14.47 9.36
CA VAL A 165 -3.22 -14.00 8.96
C VAL A 165 -3.19 -12.54 8.52
N ALA A 166 -2.44 -11.68 9.22
CA ALA A 166 -2.25 -10.30 8.78
C ALA A 166 -1.58 -10.22 7.41
N ALA A 167 -0.56 -11.04 7.14
CA ALA A 167 0.12 -11.11 5.85
C ALA A 167 -0.81 -11.60 4.73
N PHE A 168 -1.64 -12.60 4.99
CA PHE A 168 -2.63 -13.09 4.03
C PHE A 168 -3.67 -12.02 3.69
N LEU A 169 -4.22 -11.33 4.70
CA LEU A 169 -5.21 -10.27 4.50
C LEU A 169 -4.61 -9.04 3.80
N PHE A 170 -3.36 -8.70 4.12
CA PHE A 170 -2.60 -7.65 3.42
C PHE A 170 -2.46 -7.96 1.92
N SER A 171 -1.98 -9.17 1.60
CA SER A 171 -1.83 -9.62 0.22
C SER A 171 -3.15 -9.61 -0.54
N ALA A 172 -4.24 -10.10 0.07
CA ALA A 172 -5.56 -10.12 -0.55
C ALA A 172 -6.16 -8.72 -0.77
N CYS A 173 -5.86 -7.76 0.11
CA CYS A 173 -6.35 -6.39 -0.01
C CYS A 173 -5.61 -5.61 -1.10
N ILE A 174 -4.29 -5.75 -1.16
CA ILE A 174 -3.44 -5.05 -2.14
C ILE A 174 -3.55 -5.66 -3.53
N SER A 175 -3.75 -6.97 -3.63
CA SER A 175 -3.95 -7.63 -4.93
C SER A 175 -5.23 -7.17 -5.66
N LYS A 176 -6.15 -6.48 -4.98
CA LYS A 176 -7.43 -6.02 -5.55
C LYS A 176 -7.51 -4.49 -5.69
N LEU A 177 -6.48 -3.77 -5.27
CA LEU A 177 -6.39 -2.31 -5.33
C LEU A 177 -5.58 -1.89 -6.55
#